data_AF-A0A355AV39-F1
#
_entry.id   AF-A0A355AV39-F1
#
_cell.length_a   1.000
_cell.length_b   1.000
_cell.length_c   1.000
_cell.angle_alpha   90.00
_cell.angle_beta   90.00
_cell.angle_gamma   90.00
#
_symmetry.space_group_name_H-M   'P 1'
#
loop_
_entity.id
_entity.type
_entity.pdbx_description
1 polymer ?
#
loop_
_entity_poly.entity_id
_entity_poly.type
_entity_poly.pdbx_seq_one_letter_code
_entity_poly.pdbx_strand_id
1 'polypeptide(L)'
;MTNLPFILRLIPCVGLWLVLFAPIKTKALDTNAAAGFELAKKYCARCHVIGEFNRLGGIGNTPSFPYMVKNADWQERFSSFSPADRIQCL
;
A
#
# COMPACT_ATOMS: atom_id res chain seq x y z
N MET A 1 -23.64 -50.59 7.08
CA MET A 1 -24.36 -49.62 7.94
C MET A 1 -23.34 -49.22 9.01
N THR A 2 -22.75 -48.03 9.17
CA THR A 2 -23.25 -46.63 9.03
C THR A 2 -22.09 -45.59 9.10
N ASN A 3 -20.97 -45.72 8.37
CA ASN A 3 -19.87 -44.73 8.46
C ASN A 3 -19.85 -43.63 7.37
N LEU A 4 -20.61 -43.81 6.29
CA LEU A 4 -20.71 -42.83 5.20
C LEU A 4 -21.30 -41.45 5.59
N PRO A 5 -22.29 -41.32 6.51
CA PRO A 5 -22.85 -40.01 6.85
C PRO A 5 -21.96 -39.17 7.78
N PHE A 6 -20.98 -39.78 8.46
CA PHE A 6 -20.07 -39.07 9.37
C PHE A 6 -18.97 -38.35 8.59
N ILE A 7 -18.37 -39.02 7.59
CA ILE A 7 -17.34 -38.43 6.73
C ILE A 7 -17.92 -37.27 5.91
N LEU A 8 -19.12 -37.42 5.35
CA LEU A 8 -19.79 -36.39 4.54
C LEU A 8 -20.14 -35.12 5.34
N ARG A 9 -20.32 -35.24 6.67
CA ARG A 9 -20.54 -34.09 7.57
C ARG A 9 -19.26 -33.34 7.95
N LEU A 10 -18.09 -33.96 7.83
CA LEU A 10 -16.79 -33.34 8.13
C LEU A 10 -16.23 -32.54 6.94
N ILE A 11 -16.59 -32.89 5.71
CA ILE A 11 -16.19 -32.20 4.48
C ILE A 11 -16.48 -30.69 4.51
N PRO A 12 -17.67 -30.20 4.88
CA PRO A 12 -17.93 -28.76 4.96
C PRO A 12 -17.11 -28.07 6.06
N CYS A 13 -16.83 -28.75 7.18
CA CYS A 13 -15.99 -28.23 8.24
C CYS A 13 -14.53 -28.07 7.80
N VAL A 14 -13.98 -29.04 7.05
CA VAL A 14 -12.61 -28.97 6.52
C VAL A 14 -12.50 -27.91 5.42
N GLY A 15 -13.48 -27.82 4.53
CA GLY A 15 -13.52 -26.79 3.48
C GLY A 15 -13.61 -25.37 4.07
N LEU A 16 -14.47 -25.17 5.07
CA LEU A 16 -14.60 -23.88 5.75
C LEU A 16 -13.33 -23.52 6.52
N TRP A 17 -12.70 -24.49 7.17
CA TRP A 17 -11.42 -24.30 7.86
C TRP A 17 -10.32 -23.87 6.88
N LEU A 18 -10.20 -24.51 5.72
CA LEU A 18 -9.20 -24.12 4.71
C LEU A 18 -9.41 -22.70 4.17
N VAL A 19 -10.66 -22.26 4.02
CA VAL A 19 -10.97 -20.89 3.57
C VAL A 19 -10.65 -19.87 4.67
N LEU A 20 -10.98 -20.16 5.92
CA LEU A 20 -10.70 -19.28 7.06
C LEU A 20 -9.21 -19.14 7.35
N PHE A 21 -8.41 -20.16 7.04
CA PHE A 21 -6.96 -20.17 7.25
C PHE A 21 -6.16 -19.95 5.96
N ALA A 22 -6.80 -19.53 4.87
CA ALA A 22 -6.09 -19.21 3.65
C ALA A 22 -5.17 -17.99 3.86
N PRO A 23 -3.87 -18.08 3.53
CA PRO A 23 -2.96 -16.94 3.63
C PRO A 23 -3.39 -15.82 2.68
N ILE A 24 -3.50 -14.61 3.20
CA ILE A 24 -3.74 -13.41 2.37
C ILE A 24 -2.45 -13.07 1.64
N LYS A 25 -2.51 -12.97 0.31
CA LYS A 25 -1.38 -12.46 -0.47
C LYS A 25 -1.30 -10.95 -0.28
N THR A 26 -0.27 -10.50 0.43
CA THR A 26 0.08 -9.09 0.48
C THR A 26 0.88 -8.71 -0.77
N LYS A 27 0.63 -7.53 -1.32
CA LYS A 27 1.56 -6.93 -2.30
C LYS A 27 2.87 -6.64 -1.58
N ALA A 28 3.99 -7.10 -2.15
CA ALA A 28 5.30 -6.68 -1.68
C ALA A 28 5.45 -5.17 -1.89
N LEU A 29 5.98 -4.47 -0.90
CA LEU A 29 6.37 -3.08 -1.04
C LEU A 29 7.48 -3.01 -2.10
N ASP A 30 7.26 -2.26 -3.18
CA ASP A 30 8.33 -2.04 -4.17
C ASP A 30 9.48 -1.29 -3.47
N THR A 31 10.66 -1.90 -3.46
CA THR A 31 11.87 -1.35 -2.84
C THR A 31 12.70 -0.53 -3.83
N ASN A 32 12.24 -0.39 -5.07
CA ASN A 32 12.91 0.40 -6.10
C ASN A 32 12.69 1.90 -5.87
N ALA A 33 13.50 2.48 -4.99
CA ALA A 33 13.50 3.89 -4.69
C ALA A 33 13.69 4.77 -5.94
N ALA A 34 14.41 4.30 -6.97
CA ALA A 34 14.60 5.04 -8.21
C ALA A 34 13.29 5.14 -9.01
N ALA A 35 12.53 4.04 -9.13
CA ALA A 35 11.21 4.06 -9.75
C ALA A 35 10.25 4.97 -8.98
N GLY A 36 10.24 4.89 -7.65
CA GLY A 36 9.45 5.78 -6.80
C GLY A 36 9.79 7.26 -6.98
N PHE A 37 11.08 7.58 -7.16
CA PHE A 37 11.54 8.94 -7.44
C PHE A 37 11.05 9.46 -8.79
N GLU A 38 11.09 8.65 -9.86
CA GLU A 38 10.55 9.03 -11.17
C GLU A 38 9.03 9.28 -11.13
N LEU A 39 8.29 8.42 -10.43
CA LEU A 39 6.84 8.62 -10.26
C LEU A 39 6.54 9.89 -9.48
N ALA A 40 7.27 10.15 -8.39
CA ALA A 40 7.11 11.37 -7.61
C ALA A 40 7.32 12.61 -8.49
N LYS A 41 8.37 12.64 -9.33
CA LYS A 41 8.61 13.75 -10.26
C LYS A 41 7.43 13.97 -11.21
N LYS A 42 6.85 12.89 -11.73
CA LYS A 42 5.77 12.95 -12.70
C LYS A 42 4.43 13.41 -12.09
N TYR A 43 4.10 12.94 -10.89
CA TYR A 43 2.76 13.10 -10.33
C TYR A 43 2.68 14.06 -9.13
N CYS A 44 3.78 14.26 -8.39
CA CYS A 44 3.78 15.01 -7.14
C CYS A 44 4.50 16.37 -7.22
N ALA A 45 5.39 16.58 -8.21
CA ALA A 45 6.28 17.74 -8.29
C ALA A 45 5.58 19.11 -8.42
N ARG A 46 4.31 19.12 -8.86
CA ARG A 46 3.51 20.34 -8.93
C ARG A 46 3.26 20.93 -7.54
N CYS A 47 3.04 20.07 -6.55
CA CYS A 47 2.65 20.49 -5.20
C CYS A 47 3.79 20.29 -4.18
N HIS A 48 4.61 19.25 -4.34
CA HIS A 48 5.68 18.90 -3.40
C HIS A 48 7.08 19.22 -3.94
N VAL A 49 7.99 19.52 -3.01
CA VAL A 49 9.43 19.48 -3.24
C VAL A 49 9.93 18.03 -3.12
N ILE A 50 10.70 17.62 -4.12
CA ILE A 50 11.22 16.28 -4.37
C ILE A 50 12.74 16.37 -4.43
N GLY A 51 13.38 16.29 -3.26
CA GLY A 51 14.83 16.38 -3.13
C GLY A 51 15.42 17.58 -3.88
N GLU A 52 16.51 17.32 -4.60
CA GLU A 52 17.21 18.36 -5.39
C GLU A 52 16.54 18.66 -6.74
N PHE A 53 15.62 17.82 -7.21
CA PHE A 53 14.99 18.00 -8.53
C PHE A 53 14.24 19.34 -8.65
N ASN A 54 13.50 19.73 -7.61
CA ASN A 54 12.74 20.98 -7.57
C ASN A 54 12.83 21.65 -6.18
N ARG A 55 14.06 21.83 -5.67
CA ARG A 55 14.33 22.33 -4.30
C ARG A 55 13.61 23.63 -3.93
N LEU A 56 13.35 24.51 -4.91
CA LEU A 56 12.63 25.78 -4.75
C LEU A 56 11.21 25.76 -5.36
N GLY A 57 10.70 24.57 -5.69
CA GLY A 57 9.38 24.37 -6.29
C GLY A 57 8.29 24.03 -5.27
N GLY A 58 7.14 23.58 -5.76
CA GLY A 58 5.98 23.21 -4.94
C GLY A 58 5.11 24.39 -4.54
N ILE A 59 3.88 24.10 -4.10
CA ILE A 59 2.93 25.11 -3.62
C ILE A 59 3.07 25.14 -2.09
N GLY A 60 3.30 26.33 -1.52
CA GLY A 60 3.75 26.52 -0.14
C GLY A 60 2.86 25.96 0.98
N ASN A 61 1.66 25.45 0.68
CA ASN A 61 0.77 24.81 1.65
C ASN A 61 0.94 23.28 1.77
N THR A 62 1.87 22.67 1.01
CA THR A 62 2.09 21.20 1.05
C THR A 62 3.48 20.89 1.58
N PRO A 63 3.64 20.04 2.62
CA PRO A 63 4.96 19.74 3.18
C PRO A 63 5.85 19.01 2.17
N SER A 64 7.14 19.33 2.14
CA SER A 64 8.12 18.61 1.32
C SER A 64 8.30 17.17 1.82
N PHE A 65 8.60 16.22 0.93
CA PHE A 65 8.80 14.81 1.34
C PHE A 65 9.91 14.64 2.38
N PRO A 66 11.09 15.28 2.26
CA PRO A 66 12.15 15.17 3.27
C PRO A 66 11.74 15.71 4.64
N TYR A 67 10.78 16.62 4.70
CA TYR A 67 10.23 17.13 5.95
C TYR A 67 9.11 16.23 6.49
N MET A 68 8.26 15.70 5.61
CA MET A 68 7.15 14.80 5.96
C MET A 68 7.63 13.54 6.68
N VAL A 69 8.67 12.86 6.16
CA VAL A 69 9.20 11.60 6.73
C VAL A 69 9.81 11.74 8.12
N LYS A 70 10.03 12.97 8.61
CA LYS A 70 10.53 13.22 9.97
C LYS A 70 9.45 13.12 11.04
N ASN A 71 8.17 13.13 10.67
CA ASN A 71 7.07 13.01 11.61
C ASN A 71 6.82 11.53 11.95
N ALA A 72 6.44 11.22 13.19
CA ALA A 72 6.19 9.84 13.62
C ALA A 72 5.01 9.18 12.88
N ASP A 73 4.05 9.99 12.43
CA ASP A 73 2.84 9.61 11.69
C ASP A 73 2.98 9.80 10.17
N TRP A 74 4.21 9.89 9.65
CA TRP A 74 4.44 10.19 8.23
C TRP A 74 3.75 9.20 7.29
N GLN A 75 3.63 7.93 7.69
CA GLN A 75 3.01 6.87 6.90
C GLN A 75 1.52 7.12 6.74
N GLU A 76 0.83 7.50 7.81
CA GLU A 76 -0.60 7.82 7.80
C GLU A 76 -0.86 9.07 6.96
N ARG A 77 -0.02 10.11 7.12
CA ARG A 77 -0.08 11.33 6.31
C ARG A 77 0.14 11.05 4.84
N PHE A 78 1.18 10.28 4.50
CA PHE A 78 1.44 9.89 3.12
C PHE A 78 0.26 9.07 2.54
N SER A 79 -0.29 8.16 3.35
CA SER A 79 -1.42 7.31 2.97
C SER A 79 -2.69 8.11 2.67
N SER A 80 -2.88 9.26 3.31
CA SER A 80 -4.02 10.16 3.03
C SER A 80 -3.94 10.84 1.65
N PHE A 81 -2.73 11.01 1.11
CA PHE A 81 -2.52 11.57 -0.24
C PHE A 81 -2.55 10.50 -1.31
N SER A 82 -2.27 9.25 -0.96
CA SER A 82 -2.37 8.12 -1.87
C SER A 82 -3.81 7.57 -1.85
N PRO A 83 -4.64 7.82 -2.87
CA PRO A 83 -5.92 7.16 -2.94
C PRO A 83 -5.60 5.73 -3.36
N ALA A 84 -5.95 4.75 -2.52
CA ALA A 84 -5.89 3.35 -2.90
C ALA A 84 -6.61 3.07 -4.25
N ASP A 85 -7.50 3.98 -4.69
CA ASP A 85 -8.42 3.77 -5.81
C ASP A 85 -8.33 4.78 -6.97
N ARG A 86 -7.42 5.76 -6.95
CA ARG A 86 -7.24 6.64 -8.13
C ARG A 86 -5.90 7.37 -8.11
N ILE A 87 -5.04 7.04 -9.07
CA ILE A 87 -3.67 7.55 -9.29
C ILE A 87 -2.58 6.66 -8.67
N GLN A 88 -2.31 5.57 -9.38
CA GLN A 88 -0.99 5.22 -9.91
C GLN A 88 0.23 5.90 -9.25
N CYS A 89 0.54 5.49 -8.03
CA CYS A 89 1.90 5.52 -7.46
C CYS A 89 2.38 4.09 -7.12
N LEU A 90 1.94 3.11 -7.92
CA LEU A 90 2.39 1.72 -7.96
C LEU A 90 2.66 1.35 -9.43
#